data_AF-K9D2Z7-F1
#
_entry.id   AF-K9D2Z7-F1
#
_cell.length_a   1.000
_cell.length_b   1.000
_cell.length_c   1.000
_cell.angle_alpha   90.00
_cell.angle_beta   90.00
_cell.angle_gamma   90.00
#
_symmetry.space_group_name_H-M   'P 1'
#
loop_
_entity.id
_entity.type
_entity.pdbx_description
1 polymer ?
#
loop_
_entity_poly.entity_id
_entity_poly.type
_entity_poly.pdbx_seq_one_letter_code
_entity_poly.pdbx_strand_id
1 'polypeptide(L)'
;MRNGISAGDLHLKLRANGVTRVGEVKRAVLEQNGQLTVVKFGEDSVHYPLIVDGQADENVLSLVEKDREWLETSVAEQGHQISGIYMAELVHGELVITPYLKD
;
A
#
# COMPACT_ATOMS: atom_id res chain seq x y z
N MET A 1 2.35 -5.25 35.95
CA MET A 1 2.26 -5.37 34.47
C MET A 1 1.11 -4.49 34.03
N ARG A 2 1.31 -3.55 33.10
CA ARG A 2 0.33 -2.45 32.90
C ARG A 2 -0.84 -2.75 31.96
N ASN A 3 -0.82 -3.83 31.14
CA ASN A 3 -1.88 -4.12 30.15
C ASN A 3 -2.21 -5.63 29.93
N GLY A 4 -1.96 -6.51 30.90
CA GLY A 4 -2.43 -7.92 30.82
C GLY A 4 -1.76 -8.86 29.81
N ILE A 5 -0.79 -8.39 29.01
CA ILE A 5 -0.01 -9.20 28.05
C ILE A 5 1.49 -9.10 28.35
N SER A 6 2.22 -10.22 28.26
CA SER A 6 3.68 -10.24 28.39
C SER A 6 4.34 -9.80 27.08
N ALA A 7 5.59 -9.34 27.14
CA ALA A 7 6.35 -8.98 25.94
C ALA A 7 6.55 -10.18 24.99
N GLY A 8 6.71 -11.39 25.56
CA GLY A 8 6.82 -12.63 24.78
C GLY A 8 5.52 -12.98 24.05
N ASP A 9 4.39 -12.84 24.74
CA ASP A 9 3.07 -13.10 24.13
C ASP A 9 2.76 -12.09 23.03
N LEU A 10 3.10 -10.81 23.24
CA LEU A 10 2.95 -9.78 22.22
C LEU A 10 3.80 -10.11 20.98
N HIS A 11 5.07 -10.50 21.17
CA HIS A 11 5.96 -10.87 20.07
C HIS A 11 5.42 -12.06 19.26
N LEU A 12 4.91 -13.09 19.94
CA LEU A 12 4.32 -14.25 19.28
C LEU A 12 3.07 -13.86 18.45
N LYS A 13 2.18 -13.03 19.02
CA LYS A 13 0.96 -12.56 18.34
C LYS A 13 1.27 -11.65 17.16
N LEU A 14 2.31 -10.81 17.23
CA LEU A 14 2.77 -10.01 16.10
C LEU A 14 3.29 -10.90 14.97
N ARG A 15 4.11 -11.91 15.28
CA ARG A 15 4.59 -12.87 14.27
C ARG A 15 3.48 -13.68 13.63
N ALA A 16 2.45 -14.05 14.38
CA ALA A 16 1.26 -14.72 13.83
C ALA A 16 0.50 -13.84 12.81
N ASN A 17 0.65 -12.52 12.89
CA ASN A 17 0.11 -11.54 11.93
C ASN A 17 1.11 -11.14 10.84
N GLY A 18 2.20 -11.88 10.67
CA GLY A 18 3.23 -11.59 9.66
C GLY A 18 3.99 -10.29 9.92
N VAL A 19 4.09 -9.85 11.19
CA VAL A 19 4.91 -8.71 11.61
C VAL A 19 6.18 -9.21 12.26
N THR A 20 7.33 -8.76 11.76
CA THR A 20 8.63 -9.22 12.26
C THR A 20 9.22 -8.25 13.28
N ARG A 21 8.93 -6.95 13.16
CA ARG A 21 9.41 -5.90 14.05
C ARG A 21 8.26 -5.02 14.54
N VAL A 22 8.30 -4.65 15.83
CA VAL A 22 7.31 -3.72 16.42
C VAL A 22 7.27 -2.39 15.67
N GLY A 23 8.38 -1.94 15.07
CA GLY A 23 8.43 -0.72 14.27
C GLY A 23 7.59 -0.74 12.98
N GLU A 24 7.17 -1.92 12.52
CA GLU A 24 6.25 -2.07 11.37
C GLU A 24 4.80 -1.79 11.78
N VAL A 25 4.50 -1.73 13.09
CA VAL A 25 3.13 -1.62 13.64
C VAL A 25 2.73 -0.17 13.82
N LYS A 26 1.74 0.28 13.06
CA LYS A 26 1.07 1.58 13.26
C LYS A 26 0.09 1.51 14.42
N ARG A 27 -0.72 0.44 14.46
CA ARG A 27 -1.71 0.19 15.51
C ARG A 27 -1.85 -1.30 15.72
N ALA A 28 -1.98 -1.72 16.98
CA ALA A 28 -2.37 -3.08 17.31
C ALA A 28 -3.46 -3.04 18.38
N VAL A 29 -4.55 -3.79 18.16
CA VAL A 29 -5.69 -3.90 19.07
C VAL A 29 -5.80 -5.36 19.52
N LEU A 30 -5.76 -5.58 20.84
CA LEU A 30 -6.03 -6.89 21.42
C LEU A 30 -7.53 -6.98 21.69
N GLU A 31 -8.21 -7.80 20.89
CA GLU A 31 -9.65 -8.01 20.99
C GLU A 31 -10.02 -8.84 22.23
N GLN A 32 -11.28 -8.79 22.65
CA GLN A 32 -11.77 -9.53 23.82
C GLN A 32 -11.59 -11.06 23.70
N ASN A 33 -11.58 -11.59 22.48
CA ASN A 33 -11.33 -13.01 22.19
C ASN A 33 -9.83 -13.38 22.21
N GLY A 34 -8.94 -12.43 22.48
CA GLY A 34 -7.50 -12.63 22.53
C GLY A 34 -6.77 -12.56 21.18
N GLN A 35 -7.47 -12.28 20.08
CA GLN A 35 -6.85 -12.00 18.78
C GLN A 35 -6.18 -10.62 18.80
N LEU A 36 -5.04 -10.51 18.11
CA LEU A 36 -4.38 -9.24 17.87
C LEU A 36 -4.67 -8.80 16.44
N THR A 37 -5.44 -7.73 16.28
CA THR A 37 -5.64 -7.05 15.01
C THR A 37 -4.48 -6.06 14.83
N VAL A 38 -3.74 -6.16 13.73
CA VAL A 38 -2.56 -5.31 13.48
C VAL A 38 -2.78 -4.51 12.20
N VAL A 39 -2.49 -3.22 12.28
CA VAL A 39 -2.39 -2.32 11.13
C VAL A 39 -0.92 -1.96 10.99
N LYS A 40 -0.29 -2.35 9.88
CA LYS A 40 1.10 -1.99 9.61
C LYS A 40 1.20 -0.59 9.02
N PHE A 41 2.35 0.05 9.20
CA PHE A 41 2.71 1.20 8.39
C PHE A 41 2.77 0.76 6.90
N GLY A 42 2.02 1.45 6.03
CA GLY A 42 1.91 1.12 4.60
C GLY A 42 0.71 0.24 4.21
N GLU A 43 0.04 -0.43 5.15
CA GLU A 43 -1.21 -1.19 4.91
C GLU A 43 -2.47 -0.31 4.99
N ASP A 44 -2.38 0.86 5.60
CA ASP A 44 -3.51 1.77 5.89
C ASP A 44 -3.85 2.72 4.72
N SER A 45 -3.09 2.64 3.62
CA SER A 45 -3.44 3.32 2.38
C SER A 45 -4.14 2.30 1.50
N VAL A 46 -5.44 2.49 1.29
CA VAL A 46 -6.11 1.87 0.15
C VAL A 46 -5.37 2.37 -1.09
N HIS A 47 -4.52 1.52 -1.65
CA HIS A 47 -3.80 1.82 -2.88
C HIS A 47 -4.78 1.60 -4.01
N TYR A 48 -5.27 2.69 -4.57
CA TYR A 48 -6.07 2.63 -5.79
C TYR A 48 -5.10 2.70 -6.97
N PRO A 49 -5.09 1.68 -7.85
CA PRO A 49 -4.27 1.76 -9.04
C PRO A 49 -4.75 2.91 -9.91
N LEU A 50 -3.81 3.76 -10.32
CA LEU A 50 -4.05 4.87 -11.25
C LEU A 50 -4.14 4.38 -12.70
N ILE A 51 -3.44 3.28 -13.01
CA ILE A 51 -3.49 2.60 -14.31
C ILE A 51 -3.73 1.12 -14.06
N VAL A 52 -4.66 0.52 -14.82
CA VAL A 52 -4.90 -0.92 -14.90
C VAL A 52 -5.05 -1.30 -16.37
N ASP A 53 -4.33 -2.32 -16.82
CA ASP A 53 -4.38 -2.86 -18.19
C ASP A 53 -4.25 -1.79 -19.28
N GLY A 54 -3.35 -0.84 -19.07
CA GLY A 54 -3.08 0.26 -20.00
C GLY A 54 -4.18 1.33 -20.06
N GLN A 55 -5.08 1.37 -19.07
CA GLN A 55 -6.15 2.37 -18.95
C GLN A 55 -6.00 3.13 -17.64
N ALA A 56 -6.10 4.47 -17.70
CA ALA A 56 -6.09 5.28 -16.49
C ALA A 56 -7.50 5.44 -15.90
N ASP A 57 -7.60 5.43 -14.58
CA ASP A 57 -8.86 5.67 -13.87
C ASP A 57 -8.97 7.14 -13.44
N GLU A 58 -9.77 7.91 -14.17
CA GLU A 58 -10.02 9.33 -13.91
C GLU A 58 -10.68 9.59 -12.55
N ASN A 59 -11.49 8.64 -12.05
CA ASN A 59 -12.14 8.80 -10.75
C ASN A 59 -11.10 8.69 -9.63
N VAL A 60 -10.17 7.74 -9.76
CA VAL A 60 -9.07 7.58 -8.81
C VAL A 60 -8.11 8.76 -8.89
N LEU A 61 -7.74 9.22 -10.09
CA LEU A 61 -6.92 10.42 -10.26
C LEU A 61 -7.54 11.63 -9.53
N SER A 62 -8.83 11.86 -9.72
CA SER A 62 -9.57 12.91 -9.03
C SER A 62 -9.56 12.76 -7.50
N LEU A 63 -9.67 11.52 -7.01
CA LEU A 63 -9.63 11.21 -5.57
C LEU A 63 -8.27 11.55 -4.94
N VAL A 64 -7.18 11.40 -5.69
CA VAL A 64 -5.81 11.73 -5.24
C VAL A 64 -5.39 13.15 -5.65
N GLU A 65 -6.32 13.99 -6.08
CA GLU A 65 -6.10 15.38 -6.51
C GLU A 65 -5.05 15.48 -7.64
N LYS A 66 -5.07 14.51 -8.56
CA LYS A 66 -4.27 14.47 -9.78
C LYS A 66 -5.16 14.50 -11.01
N ASP A 67 -4.59 14.89 -12.14
CA ASP A 67 -5.25 14.86 -13.44
C ASP A 67 -4.48 13.97 -14.42
N ARG A 68 -5.08 13.81 -15.61
CA ARG A 68 -4.50 13.04 -16.71
C ARG A 68 -3.15 13.59 -17.17
N GLU A 69 -2.98 14.91 -17.20
CA GLU A 69 -1.73 15.55 -17.65
C GLU A 69 -0.57 15.22 -16.71
N TRP A 70 -0.81 15.26 -15.41
CA TRP A 70 0.15 14.82 -14.39
C TRP A 70 0.51 13.35 -14.56
N LEU A 71 -0.48 12.48 -14.80
CA LEU A 71 -0.23 11.04 -14.98
C LEU A 71 0.61 10.77 -16.23
N GLU A 72 0.25 11.37 -17.36
CA GLU A 72 0.96 11.21 -18.63
C GLU A 72 2.41 11.71 -18.53
N THR A 73 2.62 12.85 -17.88
CA THR A 73 3.96 13.39 -17.62
C THR A 73 4.78 12.45 -16.73
N SER A 74 4.20 12.00 -15.60
CA SER A 74 4.88 11.10 -14.66
C SER A 74 5.25 9.76 -15.28
N VAL A 75 4.39 9.22 -16.15
CA VAL A 75 4.64 8.00 -16.93
C VAL A 75 5.76 8.21 -17.96
N ALA A 76 5.74 9.35 -18.66
CA ALA A 76 6.74 9.68 -19.67
C ALA A 76 8.13 9.94 -19.07
N GLU A 77 8.20 10.59 -17.90
CA GLU A 77 9.46 10.81 -17.16
C GLU A 77 10.15 9.50 -16.78
N GLN A 78 9.38 8.42 -16.58
CA GLN A 78 9.89 7.07 -16.34
C GLN A 78 10.13 6.27 -17.62
N GLY A 79 9.98 6.86 -18.81
CA GLY A 79 10.23 6.21 -20.10
C GLY A 79 9.15 5.20 -20.53
N HIS A 80 7.94 5.33 -19.97
CA HIS A 80 6.81 4.46 -20.29
C HIS A 80 5.73 5.21 -21.07
N GLN A 81 4.76 4.44 -21.59
CA GLN A 81 3.50 4.94 -22.13
C GLN A 81 2.37 4.23 -21.40
N ILE A 82 1.25 4.91 -21.15
CA ILE A 82 0.12 4.36 -20.39
C ILE A 82 -0.31 3.00 -20.95
N SER A 83 -0.45 2.86 -22.27
CA SER A 83 -0.86 1.61 -22.93
C SER A 83 0.10 0.43 -22.70
N GLY A 84 1.36 0.68 -22.34
CA GLY A 84 2.38 -0.34 -22.05
C GLY A 84 2.48 -0.70 -20.57
N ILE A 85 1.60 -0.17 -19.72
CA ILE A 85 1.60 -0.37 -18.28
C ILE A 85 0.53 -1.39 -17.89
N TYR A 86 0.94 -2.45 -17.20
CA TYR A 86 0.00 -3.41 -16.62
C TYR A 86 -0.71 -2.80 -15.41
N MET A 87 0.06 -2.17 -14.52
CA MET A 87 -0.48 -1.49 -13.34
C MET A 87 0.42 -0.32 -12.93
N ALA A 88 -0.17 0.79 -12.48
CA ALA A 88 0.57 1.84 -11.79
C ALA A 88 -0.16 2.29 -10.52
N GLU A 89 0.57 2.51 -9.45
CA GLU A 89 0.04 2.84 -8.12
C GLU A 89 0.71 4.11 -7.58
N LEU A 90 -0.02 4.89 -6.78
CA LEU A 90 0.54 6.04 -6.07
C LEU A 90 0.93 5.62 -4.65
N VAL A 91 2.22 5.41 -4.43
CA VAL A 91 2.76 4.94 -3.15
C VAL A 91 3.62 6.04 -2.55
N HIS A 92 3.24 6.55 -1.37
CA HIS A 92 3.94 7.65 -0.69
C HIS A 92 4.15 8.91 -1.56
N GLY A 93 3.26 9.15 -2.52
CA GLY A 93 3.33 10.29 -3.44
C GLY A 93 4.17 10.04 -4.70
N GLU A 94 4.78 8.86 -4.83
CA GLU A 94 5.53 8.45 -6.01
C GLU A 94 4.71 7.48 -6.87
N LEU A 95 4.79 7.65 -8.19
CA LEU A 95 4.15 6.76 -9.15
C LEU A 95 5.02 5.51 -9.34
N VAL A 96 4.55 4.36 -8.85
CA VAL A 96 5.21 3.07 -9.02
C VAL A 96 4.60 2.36 -10.23
N ILE A 97 5.43 2.07 -11.24
CA ILE A 97 4.98 1.48 -12.52
C ILE A 97 5.38 0.01 -12.61
N THR A 98 4.41 -0.84 -12.91
CA THR A 98 4.60 -2.24 -13.33
C THR A 98 4.27 -2.35 -14.82
N PRO A 99 5.27 -2.38 -15.72
CA PRO A 99 5.02 -2.50 -17.15
C PRO A 99 4.62 -3.93 -17.56
N TYR A 100 4.02 -4.08 -18.74
CA TYR A 100 3.94 -5.40 -19.36
C TYR A 100 5.35 -5.96 -19.61
N LEU A 101 5.51 -7.28 -19.42
CA LEU A 101 6.75 -7.96 -19.80
C LEU A 101 6.96 -7.77 -21.31
N LYS A 102 8.14 -7.26 -21.69
CA LYS A 102 8.58 -7.29 -23.08
C LYS A 102 9.26 -8.64 -23.30
N ASP A 103 8.73 -9.42 -24.24
CA ASP A 103 9.39 -10.61 -24.77
C ASP A 103 10.71 -10.26 -25.48
#